data_AF-A0A4Q3RGC0-F1
#
_entry.id   AF-A0A4Q3RGC0-F1
#
_cell.length_a   1.000
_cell.length_b   1.000
_cell.length_c   1.000
_cell.angle_alpha   90.00
_cell.angle_beta   90.00
_cell.angle_gamma   90.00
#
_symmetry.space_group_name_H-M   'P 1'
#
loop_
_entity.id
_entity.type
_entity.pdbx_description
1 polymer ?
#
loop_
_entity_poly.entity_id
_entity_poly.type
_entity_poly.pdbx_seq_one_letter_code
_entity_poly.pdbx_strand_id
1 'polypeptide(L)'
;MKKLFYLVAIVFAGLQACNSSKTATGAAGTGQLTETYWKLTELNGKPIGEANADRREVYLILRTAESRVQGNAGCNGYGGTYSLDPNGFNIR
;
A
#
# COMPACT_ATOMS: atom_id res chain seq x y z
N MET A 1 -4.67 -58.29 6.05
CA MET A 1 -5.26 -57.14 6.79
C MET A 1 -4.23 -56.11 7.26
N LYS A 2 -2.97 -56.44 7.57
CA LYS A 2 -1.95 -55.43 7.97
C LYS A 2 -1.47 -54.54 6.81
N LYS A 3 -1.40 -55.07 5.58
CA LYS A 3 -1.05 -54.31 4.37
C LYS A 3 -2.09 -53.25 3.95
N LEU A 4 -3.34 -53.40 4.43
CA LEU A 4 -4.42 -52.45 4.16
C LEU A 4 -4.32 -51.21 5.08
N PHE A 5 -3.79 -51.37 6.30
CA PHE A 5 -3.55 -50.25 7.22
C PHE A 5 -2.34 -49.39 6.81
N TYR A 6 -1.31 -49.97 6.18
CA TYR A 6 -0.14 -49.21 5.71
C TYR A 6 -0.45 -48.28 4.53
N LEU A 7 -1.43 -48.61 3.68
CA LEU A 7 -1.82 -47.76 2.55
C LEU A 7 -2.64 -46.52 2.97
N VAL A 8 -3.39 -46.61 4.08
CA VAL A 8 -4.20 -45.49 4.60
C VAL A 8 -3.33 -44.47 5.34
N ALA A 9 -2.24 -44.90 5.98
CA ALA A 9 -1.34 -44.00 6.73
C ALA A 9 -0.48 -43.09 5.83
N ILE A 10 -0.19 -43.50 4.59
CA ILE A 10 0.63 -42.72 3.65
C ILE A 10 -0.18 -41.62 2.95
N VAL A 11 -1.49 -41.80 2.83
CA VAL A 11 -2.38 -40.83 2.15
C VAL A 11 -2.75 -39.64 3.04
N PHE A 12 -2.68 -39.77 4.37
CA PHE A 12 -3.07 -38.71 5.30
C PHE A 12 -1.95 -37.72 5.69
N ALA A 13 -0.70 -37.98 5.28
CA ALA A 13 0.44 -37.11 5.59
C ALA A 13 0.71 -36.03 4.53
N GLY A 14 -0.09 -35.96 3.46
CA GLY A 14 0.16 -35.10 2.29
C GLY A 14 -0.62 -33.77 2.23
N LEU A 15 -1.50 -33.49 3.18
CA LEU A 15 -2.28 -32.25 3.27
C LEU A 15 -2.06 -31.73 4.70
N GLN A 16 -1.08 -30.90 4.98
CA GLN A 16 -1.23 -29.46 5.09
C GLN A 16 0.17 -28.80 5.15
N ALA A 17 0.97 -28.93 4.09
CA ALA A 17 2.17 -28.10 3.94
C ALA A 17 1.91 -27.14 2.77
N CYS A 18 2.17 -25.85 3.01
CA CYS A 18 2.01 -24.71 2.11
C CYS A 18 0.62 -24.06 2.06
N ASN A 19 0.25 -23.36 3.14
CA ASN A 19 -0.41 -22.07 2.95
C ASN A 19 0.19 -20.95 3.82
N SER A 20 1.51 -21.02 4.09
CA SER A 20 2.28 -19.84 4.46
C SER A 20 2.49 -18.99 3.21
N SER A 21 1.39 -18.41 2.72
CA SER A 21 1.47 -17.12 2.06
C SER A 21 1.95 -16.15 3.13
N LYS A 22 3.27 -16.05 3.32
CA LYS A 22 3.84 -14.81 3.83
C LYS A 22 3.43 -13.79 2.80
N THR A 23 2.32 -13.10 3.06
CA THR A 23 2.11 -11.77 2.50
C THR A 23 3.38 -11.04 2.88
N ALA A 24 4.26 -10.86 1.91
CA ALA A 24 5.33 -9.92 2.03
C ALA A 24 4.61 -8.60 2.30
N THR A 25 4.54 -8.22 3.58
CA THR A 25 4.40 -6.83 3.96
C THR A 25 5.58 -6.18 3.28
N GLY A 26 5.34 -5.66 2.08
CA GLY A 26 6.33 -4.96 1.29
C GLY A 26 6.88 -3.90 2.21
N ALA A 27 8.10 -4.11 2.69
CA ALA A 27 8.92 -3.01 3.15
C ALA A 27 8.82 -1.97 2.04
N ALA A 28 8.27 -0.79 2.36
CA ALA A 28 8.03 0.27 1.40
C ALA A 28 9.32 0.45 0.60
N GLY A 29 9.30 -0.11 -0.61
CA GLY A 29 10.49 -0.20 -1.44
C GLY A 29 10.88 1.21 -1.83
N THR A 30 12.16 1.50 -1.89
CA THR A 30 12.65 2.70 -2.57
C THR A 30 12.05 2.73 -3.98
N GLY A 31 11.06 3.61 -4.20
CA GLY A 31 10.30 3.71 -5.46
C GLY A 31 8.83 3.27 -5.41
N GLN A 32 8.29 2.81 -4.28
CA GLN A 32 6.87 2.50 -4.17
C GLN A 32 6.02 3.78 -4.08
N LEU A 33 4.99 3.89 -4.93
CA LEU A 33 4.08 5.04 -4.93
C LEU A 33 3.03 4.96 -3.82
N THR A 34 2.56 3.74 -3.52
CA THR A 34 1.50 3.46 -2.54
C THR A 34 2.04 3.22 -1.14
N GLU A 35 1.23 3.54 -0.13
CA GLU A 35 1.62 3.54 1.29
C GLU A 35 2.84 4.42 1.60
N THR A 36 3.17 5.36 0.71
CA THR A 36 4.26 6.32 0.85
C THR A 36 3.70 7.69 1.21
N TYR A 37 4.35 8.37 2.16
CA TYR A 37 4.05 9.75 2.50
C TYR A 37 4.78 10.70 1.55
N TRP A 38 4.02 11.37 0.69
CA TRP A 38 4.57 12.32 -0.28
C TRP A 38 4.35 13.75 0.22
N LYS A 39 5.44 14.43 0.60
CA LYS A 39 5.44 15.86 0.94
C LYS A 39 5.63 16.71 -0.31
N LEU A 40 4.82 17.76 -0.47
CA LEU A 40 5.03 18.75 -1.53
C LEU A 40 6.21 19.65 -1.18
N THR A 41 7.22 19.69 -2.05
CA THR A 41 8.44 20.51 -1.85
C THR A 41 8.46 21.77 -2.72
N GLU A 42 7.80 21.76 -3.87
CA GLU A 42 7.78 22.88 -4.82
C GLU A 42 6.46 22.90 -5.59
N LEU A 43 5.94 24.09 -5.87
CA LEU A 43 4.76 24.30 -6.71
C LEU A 43 5.01 25.41 -7.72
N ASN A 44 4.86 25.11 -9.01
CA ASN A 44 5.06 26.07 -10.11
C ASN A 44 6.42 26.81 -10.04
N GLY A 45 7.51 26.09 -9.76
CA GLY A 45 8.85 26.69 -9.66
C GLY A 45 9.13 27.42 -8.33
N LYS A 46 8.20 27.38 -7.36
CA LYS A 46 8.34 28.06 -6.07
C LYS A 46 8.45 27.03 -4.94
N PRO A 47 9.56 27.03 -4.17
CA PRO A 47 9.69 26.16 -3.02
C PRO A 47 8.56 26.38 -2.02
N ILE A 48 7.99 25.29 -1.52
CA ILE A 48 7.06 25.33 -0.41
C ILE A 48 7.90 25.35 0.87
N GLY A 49 7.77 26.43 1.64
CA GLY A 49 8.42 26.54 2.95
C GLY A 49 7.90 25.48 3.92
N GLU A 50 8.65 25.25 5.00
CA GLU A 50 8.25 24.29 6.03
C GLU A 50 6.91 24.66 6.68
N ALA A 51 6.21 23.64 7.18
CA ALA A 51 4.98 23.83 7.92
C ALA A 51 5.23 24.63 9.21
N ASN A 52 4.25 25.43 9.61
CA ASN A 52 4.30 26.26 10.82
C ASN A 52 2.89 26.44 11.41
N ALA A 53 2.74 27.33 12.40
CA ALA A 53 1.47 27.56 13.08
C ALA A 53 0.32 27.98 12.13
N ASP A 54 0.65 28.69 11.05
CA ASP A 54 -0.32 29.24 10.10
C ASP A 54 -0.48 28.39 8.84
N ARG A 55 0.45 27.45 8.59
CA ARG A 55 0.47 26.60 7.40
C ARG A 55 0.78 25.16 7.75
N ARG A 56 -0.20 24.29 7.52
CA ARG A 56 -0.01 22.84 7.65
C ARG A 56 0.76 22.29 6.45
N GLU A 57 1.48 21.20 6.69
CA GLU A 57 2.21 20.51 5.64
C GLU A 57 1.27 19.99 4.55
N VAL A 58 1.64 20.22 3.30
CA VAL A 58 0.91 19.72 2.13
C VAL A 58 1.46 18.34 1.81
N TYR A 59 0.58 17.35 1.83
CA TYR A 59 0.96 15.96 1.60
C TYR A 59 -0.14 15.15 0.93
N LEU A 60 0.25 13.98 0.42
CA LEU A 60 -0.66 12.93 0.00
C LEU A 60 -0.15 11.53 0.38
N ILE A 61 -1.08 10.59 0.55
CA ILE A 61 -0.82 9.17 0.71
C ILE A 61 -1.79 8.41 -0.20
N LEU A 62 -1.25 7.48 -0.99
CA LEU A 62 -2.03 6.55 -1.81
C LEU A 62 -2.20 5.24 -1.04
N ARG A 63 -3.36 5.05 -0.41
CA ARG A 63 -3.73 3.83 0.30
C ARG A 63 -4.02 2.73 -0.70
N THR A 64 -3.48 1.54 -0.46
CA THR A 64 -3.82 0.31 -1.18
C THR A 64 -5.21 -0.18 -0.80
N ALA A 65 -5.58 -0.02 0.48
CA ALA A 65 -6.92 -0.29 0.96
C ALA A 65 -7.93 0.60 0.21
N GLU A 66 -8.88 -0.05 -0.47
CA GLU A 66 -9.96 0.60 -1.23
C GLU A 66 -9.49 1.60 -2.31
N SER A 67 -8.22 1.55 -2.71
CA SER A 67 -7.62 2.51 -3.66
C SER A 67 -7.91 3.97 -3.30
N ARG A 68 -7.72 4.33 -2.03
CA ARG A 68 -8.04 5.67 -1.52
C ARG A 68 -6.86 6.61 -1.51
N VAL A 69 -7.08 7.85 -1.92
CA VAL A 69 -6.16 8.95 -1.67
C VAL A 69 -6.62 9.71 -0.43
N GLN A 70 -5.66 10.10 0.40
CA GLN A 70 -5.87 11.04 1.51
C GLN A 70 -4.74 12.06 1.51
N GLY A 71 -5.03 13.30 1.87
CA GLY A 71 -4.02 14.34 1.91
C GLY A 71 -4.48 15.63 2.56
N ASN A 72 -3.54 16.56 2.64
CA ASN A 72 -3.76 17.93 3.10
C ASN A 72 -3.27 18.90 2.02
N ALA A 73 -4.09 19.90 1.69
CA ALA A 73 -3.80 20.97 0.75
C ALA A 73 -3.46 22.29 1.47
N GLY A 74 -2.92 22.21 2.69
CA GLY A 74 -2.55 23.33 3.56
C GLY A 74 -3.72 23.76 4.44
N CYS A 75 -4.74 24.40 3.84
CA CYS A 75 -5.92 24.86 4.57
C CYS A 75 -6.97 23.76 4.76
N ASN A 76 -7.11 22.85 3.78
CA ASN A 76 -8.15 21.83 3.77
C ASN A 76 -7.58 20.43 3.59
N GLY A 77 -8.20 19.47 4.25
CA GLY A 77 -8.01 18.05 3.93
C GLY A 77 -8.73 17.69 2.64
N TYR A 78 -8.23 16.69 1.92
CA TYR A 78 -8.90 16.11 0.78
C TYR A 78 -8.75 14.59 0.77
N GLY A 79 -9.65 13.92 0.07
CA GLY A 79 -9.59 12.48 -0.13
C GLY A 79 -10.60 12.03 -1.17
N GLY A 80 -10.42 10.81 -1.64
CA GLY A 80 -11.22 10.24 -2.71
C GLY A 80 -10.69 8.87 -3.09
N THR A 81 -11.09 8.40 -4.26
CA THR A 81 -10.51 7.19 -4.86
C THR A 81 -9.46 7.59 -5.89
N TYR A 82 -8.52 6.70 -6.21
CA TYR A 82 -7.57 6.93 -7.28
C TYR A 82 -7.45 5.73 -8.21
N SER A 83 -6.93 6.00 -9.41
CA SER A 83 -6.40 4.97 -10.31
C SER A 83 -4.97 5.31 -10.70
N LEU A 84 -4.13 4.28 -10.72
CA LEU A 84 -2.78 4.32 -11.26
C LEU A 84 -2.73 3.49 -12.54
N ASP A 85 -2.20 4.07 -13.60
CA ASP A 85 -1.87 3.38 -14.84
C ASP A 85 -0.43 3.73 -15.24
N PRO A 86 0.17 3.04 -16.23
CA PRO A 86 1.54 3.31 -16.64
C PRO A 86 1.80 4.75 -17.13
N ASN A 87 0.75 5.48 -17.51
CA ASN A 87 0.82 6.81 -18.09
C ASN A 87 0.40 7.92 -17.11
N GLY A 88 -0.15 7.59 -15.94
CA GLY A 88 -0.66 8.61 -15.05
C GLY A 88 -1.35 8.13 -13.78
N PHE A 89 -1.68 9.16 -12.99
CA PHE A 89 -2.39 9.08 -11.73
C PHE A 89 -3.62 9.98 -11.82
N ASN A 90 -4.79 9.44 -11.46
CA ASN A 90 -6.07 10.17 -11.50
C ASN A 90 -6.78 10.02 -10.16
N ILE A 91 -7.29 11.13 -9.61
CA ILE A 91 -8.14 11.17 -8.41
C ILE A 91 -9.60 11.33 -8.86
N ARG A 92 -10.52 10.59 -8.24
CA ARG A 92 -11.97 10.65 -8.42
C ARG A 92 -12.67 10.90 -7.09
#